data_AF-A0A8J7E4Q9-F1
#
_entry.id   AF-A0A8J7E4Q9-F1
#
_cell.length_a   1.000
_cell.length_b   1.000
_cell.length_c   1.000
_cell.angle_alpha   90.00
_cell.angle_beta   90.00
_cell.angle_gamma   90.00
#
_symmetry.space_group_name_H-M   'P 1'
#
loop_
_entity.id
_entity.type
_entity.pdbx_description
1 polymer ?
#
loop_
_entity_poly.entity_id
_entity_poly.type
_entity_poly.pdbx_seq_one_letter_code
_entity_poly.pdbx_strand_id
1 'polypeptide(L)'
;MPRWNDDIYNTPAYPVTDAARYLRIPTPTLRSWLKGRTYDTKGGKQTSEPLIERPDPSLSQLSFTNLVEAHVLRIIRETHQVKLEKVRQALDYMGQQFDTAHPLVMKRFQTDGVDLFVDQITEDQTKALVNVSRGGQFAMRETLKHLLTRVEWNAKGIASRFFPITDLVTDPQSDKIIFLDPSIRFGRPVVAGKGVPTGAIVDLYNAGDTIEAIAYEFDCTPSQVKEAIRFESLLLAA
;
A
#
# COMPACT_ATOMS: atom_id res chain seq x y z
N MET A 1 -5.87 13.33 22.94
CA MET A 1 -5.30 12.97 21.62
C MET A 1 -6.45 12.77 20.66
N PRO A 2 -6.36 13.19 19.38
CA PRO A 2 -7.40 12.91 18.39
C PRO A 2 -7.63 11.40 18.36
N ARG A 3 -8.87 10.95 18.52
CA ARG A 3 -9.19 9.53 18.37
C ARG A 3 -8.86 9.17 16.93
N TRP A 4 -8.06 8.12 16.76
CA TRP A 4 -7.72 7.55 15.45
C TRP A 4 -8.95 7.45 14.52
N ASN A 5 -10.14 7.22 15.07
CA ASN A 5 -11.41 7.11 14.34
C ASN A 5 -12.02 8.41 13.75
N ASP A 6 -11.57 9.62 14.13
CA ASP A 6 -12.25 10.87 13.70
C ASP A 6 -11.57 11.57 12.50
N ASP A 7 -10.60 10.91 11.86
CA ASP A 7 -9.89 11.44 10.68
C ASP A 7 -10.32 10.73 9.40
N ILE A 8 -10.46 11.48 8.29
CA ILE A 8 -10.90 10.98 6.99
C ILE A 8 -9.99 9.86 6.46
N TYR A 9 -8.71 9.86 6.85
CA TYR A 9 -7.73 8.83 6.48
C TYR A 9 -7.99 7.48 7.16
N ASN A 10 -8.74 7.48 8.26
CA ASN A 10 -9.07 6.28 9.04
C ASN A 10 -10.55 5.87 8.87
N THR A 11 -11.31 6.56 8.03
CA THR A 11 -12.69 6.14 7.72
C THR A 11 -12.67 4.90 6.83
N PRO A 12 -13.42 3.82 7.15
CA PRO A 12 -13.52 2.64 6.30
C PRO A 12 -14.20 2.96 4.96
N ALA A 13 -13.42 3.03 3.88
CA ALA A 13 -13.89 3.48 2.57
C ALA A 13 -13.55 2.51 1.42
N TYR A 14 -12.58 1.62 1.62
CA TYR A 14 -12.03 0.77 0.56
C TYR A 14 -12.45 -0.68 0.74
N PRO A 15 -13.36 -1.22 -0.08
CA PRO A 15 -13.65 -2.67 -0.08
C PRO A 15 -12.36 -3.49 -0.23
N VAL A 16 -12.26 -4.63 0.46
CA VAL A 16 -11.05 -5.48 0.41
C VAL A 16 -10.70 -5.88 -1.02
N THR A 17 -11.70 -6.12 -1.87
CA THR A 17 -11.52 -6.46 -3.28
C THR A 17 -10.87 -5.32 -4.06
N ASP A 18 -11.32 -4.09 -3.83
CA ASP A 18 -10.81 -2.92 -4.53
C ASP A 18 -9.40 -2.59 -4.04
N ALA A 19 -9.18 -2.62 -2.72
CA ALA A 19 -7.86 -2.48 -2.13
C ALA A 19 -6.87 -3.53 -2.63
N ALA A 20 -7.29 -4.80 -2.72
CA ALA A 20 -6.48 -5.88 -3.27
C ALA A 20 -6.08 -5.59 -4.72
N ARG A 21 -7.01 -5.12 -5.55
CA ARG A 21 -6.75 -4.76 -6.95
C ARG A 21 -5.82 -3.54 -7.06
N TYR A 22 -6.12 -2.44 -6.36
CA TYR A 22 -5.30 -1.22 -6.36
C TYR A 22 -3.86 -1.49 -5.97
N LEU A 23 -3.66 -2.38 -4.99
CA LEU A 23 -2.35 -2.73 -4.46
C LEU A 23 -1.71 -3.92 -5.17
N ARG A 24 -2.45 -4.61 -6.04
CA ARG A 24 -2.04 -5.86 -6.72
C ARG A 24 -1.65 -6.96 -5.73
N ILE A 25 -2.39 -7.07 -4.64
CA ILE A 25 -2.26 -8.13 -3.64
C ILE A 25 -3.35 -9.15 -3.92
N PRO A 26 -3.07 -10.46 -4.01
CA PRO A 26 -4.15 -11.45 -4.08
C PRO A 26 -5.14 -11.26 -2.94
N THR A 27 -6.44 -11.17 -3.24
CA THR A 27 -7.49 -10.93 -2.23
C THR A 27 -7.37 -11.87 -1.00
N PRO A 28 -7.09 -13.19 -1.14
CA PRO A 28 -6.88 -14.07 0.01
C PRO A 28 -5.70 -13.66 0.90
N THR A 29 -4.62 -13.16 0.31
CA THR A 29 -3.44 -12.66 1.03
C THR A 29 -3.80 -11.42 1.84
N LEU A 30 -4.45 -10.43 1.23
CA LEU A 30 -4.86 -9.21 1.95
C LEU A 30 -5.84 -9.55 3.08
N ARG A 31 -6.80 -10.45 2.85
CA ARG A 31 -7.70 -10.95 3.90
C ARG A 31 -6.95 -11.59 5.06
N SER A 32 -5.88 -12.35 4.79
CA SER A 32 -5.07 -12.97 5.84
C SER A 32 -4.32 -11.93 6.67
N TRP A 33 -3.93 -10.79 6.10
CA TRP A 33 -3.30 -9.71 6.86
C TRP A 33 -4.30 -8.94 7.72
N LEU A 34 -5.57 -8.86 7.31
CA LEU A 34 -6.62 -8.13 8.03
C LEU A 34 -7.34 -8.96 9.10
N LYS A 35 -7.41 -10.28 8.93
CA LYS A 35 -8.13 -11.19 9.84
C LYS A 35 -7.23 -12.19 10.55
N GLY A 36 -5.98 -12.29 10.15
CA GLY A 36 -5.15 -13.43 10.50
C GLY A 36 -5.53 -14.69 9.72
N ARG A 37 -4.91 -15.81 10.08
CA ARG A 37 -5.14 -17.12 9.46
C ARG A 37 -4.71 -18.24 10.40
N THR A 38 -5.53 -19.28 10.50
CA THR A 38 -5.12 -20.56 11.08
C THR A 38 -4.52 -21.47 10.01
N TYR A 39 -3.39 -22.10 10.32
CA TYR A 39 -2.68 -23.03 9.45
C TYR A 39 -2.12 -24.22 10.23
N ASP A 40 -2.01 -25.37 9.56
CA ASP A 40 -1.47 -26.58 10.17
C ASP A 40 0.06 -26.56 10.19
N THR A 41 0.64 -27.04 11.28
CA THR A 41 2.08 -27.22 11.47
C THR A 41 2.37 -28.62 11.98
N LYS A 42 3.65 -29.03 11.96
CA LYS A 42 4.08 -30.32 12.55
C LYS A 42 3.70 -30.47 14.03
N GLY A 43 3.49 -29.36 14.74
CA GLY A 43 3.08 -29.32 16.15
C GLY A 43 1.58 -29.05 16.37
N GLY A 44 0.74 -29.12 15.33
CA GLY A 44 -0.69 -28.81 15.39
C GLY A 44 -1.08 -27.51 14.71
N LYS A 45 -2.30 -27.01 14.97
CA LYS A 45 -2.80 -25.76 14.39
C LYS A 45 -2.16 -24.55 15.05
N GLN A 46 -1.66 -23.63 14.24
CA GLN A 46 -1.21 -22.31 14.66
C GLN A 46 -2.10 -21.23 14.05
N THR A 47 -2.30 -20.13 14.76
CA THR A 47 -3.02 -18.96 14.26
C THR A 47 -2.03 -17.80 14.16
N SER A 48 -1.96 -17.18 12.98
CA SER A 48 -1.35 -15.87 12.83
C SER A 48 -2.41 -14.81 13.07
N GLU A 49 -2.14 -13.87 13.97
CA GLU A 49 -2.98 -12.69 14.20
C GLU A 49 -3.04 -11.77 12.96
N PRO A 50 -3.94 -10.77 12.92
CA PRO A 50 -3.88 -9.69 11.93
C PRO A 50 -2.56 -8.92 11.99
N LEU A 51 -2.07 -8.45 10.84
CA LEU A 51 -0.92 -7.53 10.73
C LEU A 51 -1.35 -6.08 10.53
N ILE A 52 -2.58 -5.87 10.08
CA ILE A 52 -3.15 -4.54 9.80
C ILE A 52 -4.44 -4.44 10.61
N GLU A 53 -4.47 -3.51 11.55
CA GLU A 53 -5.64 -3.25 12.37
C GLU A 53 -6.61 -2.32 11.63
N ARG A 54 -7.87 -2.72 11.51
CA ARG A 54 -8.91 -1.91 10.88
C ARG A 54 -9.61 -1.03 11.92
N PRO A 55 -10.06 0.17 11.54
CA PRO A 55 -10.82 1.07 12.42
C PRO A 55 -12.08 0.40 13.00
N ASP A 56 -12.74 -0.43 12.19
CA ASP A 56 -13.85 -1.29 12.61
C ASP A 56 -13.65 -2.71 12.06
N PRO A 57 -13.31 -3.69 12.91
CA PRO A 57 -13.16 -5.08 12.50
C PRO A 57 -14.44 -5.75 11.95
N SER A 58 -15.62 -5.22 12.27
CA SER A 58 -16.91 -5.74 11.80
C SER A 58 -17.19 -5.40 10.35
N LEU A 59 -16.70 -4.26 9.88
CA LEU A 59 -16.80 -3.85 8.48
C LEU A 59 -15.79 -4.61 7.64
N SER A 60 -16.06 -4.75 6.34
CA SER A 60 -15.10 -5.39 5.43
C SER A 60 -14.02 -4.42 4.97
N GLN A 61 -14.33 -3.13 4.94
CA GLN A 61 -13.54 -2.09 4.31
C GLN A 61 -12.26 -1.77 5.07
N LEU A 62 -11.23 -1.37 4.32
CA LEU A 62 -10.02 -0.76 4.82
C LEU A 62 -10.21 0.76 4.88
N SER A 63 -9.46 1.40 5.78
CA SER A 63 -9.19 2.83 5.69
C SER A 63 -8.07 3.15 4.71
N PHE A 64 -7.83 4.43 4.42
CA PHE A 64 -6.69 4.85 3.60
C PHE A 64 -5.36 4.52 4.28
N THR A 65 -5.28 4.73 5.59
CA THR A 65 -4.14 4.30 6.42
C THR A 65 -3.85 2.82 6.17
N ASN A 66 -4.85 1.95 6.29
CA ASN A 66 -4.66 0.51 6.08
C ASN A 66 -4.28 0.15 4.64
N LEU A 67 -4.75 0.93 3.66
CA LEU A 67 -4.37 0.76 2.26
C LEU A 67 -2.86 1.04 2.07
N VAL A 68 -2.34 2.12 2.66
CA VAL A 68 -0.90 2.45 2.59
C VAL A 68 -0.07 1.42 3.37
N GLU A 69 -0.53 0.97 4.55
CA GLU A 69 0.13 -0.12 5.29
C GLU A 69 0.23 -1.40 4.46
N ALA A 70 -0.87 -1.82 3.84
CA ALA A 70 -0.90 -3.00 2.98
C ALA A 70 0.05 -2.86 1.80
N HIS A 71 0.18 -1.66 1.23
CA HIS A 71 1.14 -1.40 0.16
C HIS A 71 2.59 -1.62 0.61
N VAL A 72 2.97 -1.03 1.74
CA VAL A 72 4.32 -1.17 2.31
C VAL A 72 4.60 -2.63 2.67
N LEU A 73 3.64 -3.29 3.33
CA LEU A 73 3.74 -4.69 3.72
C LEU A 73 3.90 -5.63 2.52
N ARG A 74 3.21 -5.36 1.41
CA ARG A 74 3.34 -6.12 0.16
C ARG A 74 4.77 -6.13 -0.34
N ILE A 75 5.42 -4.97 -0.43
CA ILE A 75 6.78 -4.88 -0.98
C ILE A 75 7.80 -5.60 -0.08
N ILE A 76 7.66 -5.48 1.23
CA ILE A 76 8.48 -6.23 2.21
C ILE A 76 8.36 -7.75 1.95
N ARG A 77 7.14 -8.22 1.66
CA ARG A 77 6.83 -9.64 1.47
C ARG A 77 7.20 -10.18 0.09
N GLU A 78 6.89 -9.46 -0.97
CA GLU A 78 7.09 -9.92 -2.36
C GLU A 78 8.55 -9.77 -2.80
N THR A 79 9.17 -8.60 -2.56
CA THR A 79 10.52 -8.32 -3.06
C THR A 79 11.60 -8.92 -2.18
N HIS A 80 11.41 -8.92 -0.86
CA HIS A 80 12.45 -9.33 0.10
C HIS A 80 12.16 -10.65 0.81
N GLN A 81 10.99 -11.26 0.58
CA GLN A 81 10.60 -12.57 1.12
C GLN A 81 10.71 -12.68 2.66
N VAL A 82 10.58 -11.55 3.37
CA VAL A 82 10.68 -11.53 4.84
C VAL A 82 9.53 -12.33 5.44
N LYS A 83 9.82 -13.22 6.39
CA LYS A 83 8.80 -14.03 7.07
C LYS A 83 7.81 -13.15 7.84
N LEU A 84 6.52 -13.49 7.80
CA LEU A 84 5.46 -12.72 8.48
C LEU A 84 5.69 -12.56 9.99
N GLU A 85 6.25 -13.57 10.66
CA GLU A 85 6.60 -13.51 12.08
C GLU A 85 7.63 -12.40 12.37
N LYS A 86 8.64 -12.25 11.52
CA LYS A 86 9.66 -11.20 11.65
C LYS A 86 9.10 -9.83 11.34
N VAL A 87 8.23 -9.74 10.34
CA VAL A 87 7.50 -8.50 10.07
C VAL A 87 6.67 -8.09 11.28
N ARG A 88 5.94 -9.03 11.91
CA ARG A 88 5.18 -8.76 13.13
C ARG A 88 6.06 -8.23 14.25
N GLN A 89 7.14 -8.94 14.57
CA GLN A 89 8.08 -8.51 15.62
C GLN A 89 8.60 -7.10 15.37
N ALA A 90 8.93 -6.77 14.12
CA ALA A 90 9.36 -5.43 13.75
C ALA A 90 8.23 -4.40 13.89
N LEU A 91 7.02 -4.69 13.43
CA LEU A 91 5.88 -3.78 13.58
C LEU A 91 5.50 -3.53 15.03
N ASP A 92 5.50 -4.56 15.89
CA ASP A 92 5.20 -4.45 17.32
C ASP A 92 6.23 -3.57 18.02
N TYR A 93 7.52 -3.78 17.73
CA TYR A 93 8.60 -2.95 18.25
C TYR A 93 8.45 -1.49 17.80
N MET A 94 8.19 -1.26 16.51
CA MET A 94 8.02 0.09 15.98
C MET A 94 6.78 0.79 16.51
N GLY A 95 5.68 0.06 16.71
CA GLY A 95 4.48 0.61 17.32
C GLY A 95 4.73 1.13 18.74
N GLN A 96 5.56 0.41 19.51
CA GLN A 96 6.01 0.88 20.83
C GLN A 96 6.94 2.10 20.74
N GLN A 97 7.90 2.10 19.80
CA GLN A 97 8.84 3.23 19.64
C GLN A 97 8.16 4.52 19.14
N PHE A 98 7.10 4.39 18.36
CA PHE A 98 6.41 5.52 17.74
C PHE A 98 5.09 5.88 18.41
N ASP A 99 4.68 5.12 19.44
CA ASP A 99 3.40 5.27 20.14
C ASP A 99 2.20 5.29 19.17
N THR A 100 2.16 4.31 18.27
CA THR A 100 1.11 4.19 17.25
C THR A 100 0.82 2.73 16.91
N ALA A 101 -0.42 2.44 16.54
CA ALA A 101 -0.80 1.16 15.95
C ALA A 101 -0.39 1.03 14.46
N HIS A 102 -0.05 2.15 13.80
CA HIS A 102 0.21 2.20 12.36
C HIS A 102 1.60 2.78 12.02
N PRO A 103 2.69 2.13 12.46
CA PRO A 103 4.03 2.68 12.29
C PRO A 103 4.44 2.86 10.82
N LEU A 104 3.90 2.07 9.89
CA LEU A 104 4.28 2.11 8.46
C LEU A 104 3.76 3.36 7.71
N VAL A 105 2.77 4.08 8.26
CA VAL A 105 2.16 5.26 7.63
C VAL A 105 2.53 6.56 8.32
N MET A 106 3.63 6.55 9.06
CA MET A 106 4.18 7.77 9.62
C MET A 106 5.30 8.29 8.74
N LYS A 107 5.39 9.61 8.57
CA LYS A 107 6.56 10.24 7.93
C LYS A 107 7.87 9.85 8.63
N ARG A 108 7.84 9.62 9.94
CA ARG A 108 8.98 9.12 10.72
C ARG A 108 9.44 7.72 10.30
N PHE A 109 8.55 6.91 9.71
CA PHE A 109 8.94 5.65 9.07
C PHE A 109 9.92 5.89 7.92
N GLN A 110 9.65 6.90 7.10
CA GLN A 110 10.48 7.26 5.95
C GLN A 110 11.86 7.79 6.33
N THR A 111 11.96 8.54 7.43
CA THR A 111 13.24 9.11 7.86
C THR A 111 14.14 8.06 8.51
N ASP A 112 13.66 7.45 9.60
CA ASP A 112 14.50 6.62 10.47
C ASP A 112 13.93 5.20 10.63
N GLY A 113 12.61 5.04 10.42
CA GLY A 113 11.94 3.76 10.65
C GLY A 113 12.32 2.67 9.66
N VAL A 114 12.73 2.99 8.43
CA VAL A 114 13.23 1.98 7.47
C VAL A 114 14.48 1.29 8.01
N ASP A 115 15.44 2.06 8.53
CA ASP A 115 16.68 1.50 9.05
C ASP A 115 16.40 0.66 10.31
N LEU A 116 15.58 1.19 11.22
CA LEU A 116 15.12 0.49 12.43
C LEU A 116 14.39 -0.82 12.10
N PHE A 117 13.49 -0.79 11.10
CA PHE A 117 12.76 -1.97 10.65
C PHE A 117 13.71 -3.04 10.11
N VAL A 118 14.65 -2.65 9.26
CA VAL A 118 15.61 -3.57 8.64
C VAL A 118 16.56 -4.15 9.69
N ASP A 119 16.96 -3.38 10.68
CA ASP A 119 17.77 -3.87 11.79
C ASP A 119 16.97 -4.89 12.62
N GLN A 120 15.72 -4.58 12.98
CA GLN A 120 14.88 -5.46 13.80
C GLN A 120 14.59 -6.81 13.13
N ILE A 121 14.45 -6.86 11.80
CA ILE A 121 14.27 -8.13 11.07
C ILE A 121 15.57 -8.92 10.92
N THR A 122 16.75 -8.30 11.05
CA THR A 122 18.07 -8.91 10.84
C THR A 122 18.86 -9.19 12.13
N GLU A 123 18.44 -8.64 13.26
CA GLU A 123 19.09 -8.78 14.57
C GLU A 123 19.09 -10.23 15.09
N ASP A 124 18.12 -11.06 14.69
CA ASP A 124 18.04 -12.47 15.10
C ASP A 124 18.85 -13.40 14.18
N GLN A 125 20.18 -13.36 14.31
CA GLN A 125 21.11 -14.22 13.56
C GLN A 125 21.06 -15.70 13.96
N THR A 126 20.31 -16.07 15.02
CA THR A 126 20.37 -17.43 15.60
C THR A 126 19.24 -18.36 15.18
N LYS A 127 18.16 -17.84 14.59
CA LYS A 127 17.03 -18.66 14.08
C LYS A 127 16.52 -18.24 12.69
N ALA A 128 17.27 -17.44 11.93
CA ALA A 128 16.79 -16.86 10.69
C ALA A 128 17.03 -17.75 9.46
N LEU A 129 15.94 -18.25 8.89
CA LEU A 129 15.82 -18.61 7.46
C LEU A 129 15.75 -17.35 6.56
N VAL A 130 16.38 -16.26 6.99
CA VAL A 130 16.51 -15.01 6.23
C VAL A 130 18.01 -14.68 6.28
N ASN A 131 18.80 -15.41 5.50
CA ASN A 131 20.21 -15.10 5.29
C ASN A 131 20.30 -13.90 4.31
N VAL A 132 19.77 -12.75 4.71
CA VAL A 132 19.84 -11.53 3.91
C VAL A 132 21.25 -10.98 4.09
N SER A 133 22.06 -11.14 3.06
CA SER A 133 23.41 -10.58 3.00
C SER A 133 23.38 -9.07 3.25
N ARG A 134 24.52 -8.47 3.61
CA ARG A 134 24.64 -7.00 3.72
C ARG A 134 24.10 -6.28 2.47
N GLY A 135 24.36 -6.84 1.29
CA GLY A 135 23.81 -6.33 0.02
C GLY A 135 22.29 -6.42 -0.06
N GLY A 136 21.69 -7.51 0.42
CA GLY A 136 20.23 -7.65 0.47
C GLY A 136 19.56 -6.70 1.47
N GLN A 137 20.22 -6.38 2.59
CA GLN A 137 19.72 -5.39 3.55
C GLN A 137 19.75 -3.98 2.95
N PHE A 138 20.83 -3.64 2.25
CA PHE A 138 20.95 -2.38 1.52
C PHE A 138 19.86 -2.25 0.45
N ALA A 139 19.67 -3.29 -0.37
CA ALA A 139 18.62 -3.32 -1.39
C ALA A 139 17.20 -3.16 -0.80
N MET A 140 16.97 -3.70 0.39
CA MET A 140 15.71 -3.53 1.12
C MET A 140 15.48 -2.10 1.57
N ARG A 141 16.50 -1.46 2.14
CA ARG A 141 16.43 -0.05 2.52
C ARG A 141 16.10 0.84 1.34
N GLU A 142 16.81 0.66 0.22
CA GLU A 142 16.58 1.44 -1.00
C GLU A 142 15.17 1.23 -1.56
N THR A 143 14.71 -0.03 -1.60
CA THR A 143 13.35 -0.35 -2.09
C THR A 143 12.28 0.29 -1.21
N LEU A 144 12.40 0.22 0.11
CA LEU A 144 11.44 0.83 1.03
C LEU A 144 11.49 2.37 0.96
N LYS A 145 12.68 2.98 0.92
CA LYS A 145 12.83 4.43 0.76
C LYS A 145 12.19 4.90 -0.54
N HIS A 146 12.44 4.20 -1.64
CA HIS A 146 11.81 4.48 -2.93
C HIS A 146 10.28 4.36 -2.86
N LEU A 147 9.75 3.31 -2.24
CA LEU A 147 8.31 3.12 -2.07
C LEU A 147 7.67 4.29 -1.33
N LEU A 148 8.32 4.78 -0.28
CA LEU A 148 7.79 5.88 0.53
C LEU A 148 7.80 7.21 -0.23
N THR A 149 8.53 7.34 -1.34
CA THR A 149 8.39 8.51 -2.24
C THR A 149 7.04 8.52 -2.98
N ARG A 150 6.34 7.39 -3.05
CA ARG A 150 4.98 7.25 -3.59
C ARG A 150 3.88 7.61 -2.59
N VAL A 151 4.25 8.08 -1.40
CA VAL A 151 3.32 8.57 -0.38
C VAL A 151 3.63 10.03 -0.11
N GLU A 152 2.61 10.88 -0.15
CA GLU A 152 2.69 12.24 0.38
C GLU A 152 2.11 12.27 1.78
N TRP A 153 2.66 13.18 2.59
CA TRP A 153 2.34 13.31 4.01
C TRP A 153 1.71 14.66 4.28
N ASN A 154 0.69 14.70 5.14
CA ASN A 154 0.11 15.95 5.61
C ASN A 154 1.00 16.64 6.67
N ALA A 155 0.58 17.81 7.15
CA ALA A 155 1.29 18.58 8.17
C ALA A 155 1.49 17.84 9.51
N LYS A 156 0.67 16.82 9.80
CA LYS A 156 0.80 15.97 10.99
C LYS A 156 1.74 14.77 10.76
N GLY A 157 2.30 14.63 9.55
CA GLY A 157 3.18 13.54 9.19
C GLY A 157 2.45 12.20 8.94
N ILE A 158 1.16 12.24 8.62
CA ILE A 158 0.34 11.06 8.29
C ILE A 158 0.15 11.02 6.77
N ALA A 159 0.12 9.81 6.19
CA ALA A 159 -0.10 9.63 4.76
C ALA A 159 -1.40 10.31 4.32
N SER A 160 -1.34 11.14 3.28
CA SER A 160 -2.51 11.87 2.75
C SER A 160 -2.80 11.59 1.29
N ARG A 161 -1.79 11.20 0.52
CA ARG A 161 -1.95 10.81 -0.88
C ARG A 161 -1.03 9.66 -1.23
N PHE A 162 -1.53 8.74 -2.03
CA PHE A 162 -0.82 7.53 -2.42
C PHE A 162 -0.83 7.36 -3.94
N PHE A 163 0.34 7.07 -4.52
CA PHE A 163 0.54 6.87 -5.94
C PHE A 163 0.85 5.38 -6.23
N PRO A 164 -0.15 4.56 -6.59
CA PRO A 164 0.05 3.14 -6.79
C PRO A 164 1.08 2.85 -7.87
N ILE A 165 1.81 1.75 -7.69
CA ILE A 165 2.79 1.27 -8.67
C ILE A 165 2.04 0.51 -9.76
N THR A 166 2.04 1.07 -10.97
CA THR A 166 1.39 0.50 -12.15
C THR A 166 2.31 -0.42 -12.94
N ASP A 167 3.62 -0.15 -12.95
CA ASP A 167 4.64 -1.03 -13.55
C ASP A 167 5.74 -1.40 -12.54
N LEU A 168 6.14 -2.69 -12.53
CA LEU A 168 7.27 -3.18 -11.72
C LEU A 168 8.63 -2.76 -12.30
N VAL A 169 8.62 -2.25 -13.53
CA VAL A 169 9.81 -1.91 -14.31
C VAL A 169 9.62 -0.51 -14.89
N THR A 170 9.81 0.56 -14.12
CA THR A 170 10.60 1.74 -14.54
C THR A 170 10.63 2.86 -13.51
N ASP A 171 11.79 3.55 -13.52
CA ASP A 171 12.08 4.94 -13.19
C ASP A 171 11.46 5.54 -11.90
N PRO A 172 12.28 6.03 -10.95
CA PRO A 172 11.84 6.96 -9.90
C PRO A 172 11.06 8.19 -10.39
N GLN A 173 11.16 8.52 -11.68
CA GLN A 173 10.40 9.55 -12.38
C GLN A 173 9.17 9.02 -13.13
N SER A 174 8.80 7.74 -13.01
CA SER A 174 7.52 7.21 -13.47
C SER A 174 6.42 8.16 -13.00
N ASP A 175 5.80 8.85 -13.95
CA ASP A 175 4.93 9.98 -13.65
C ASP A 175 3.86 9.52 -12.67
N LYS A 176 3.77 10.24 -11.55
CA LYS A 176 2.76 10.11 -10.49
C LYS A 176 1.37 10.48 -11.03
N ILE A 177 0.91 9.74 -12.06
CA ILE A 177 -0.27 10.05 -12.87
C ILE A 177 -1.53 9.60 -12.18
N ILE A 178 -1.52 8.45 -11.51
CA ILE A 178 -2.68 7.96 -10.77
C ILE A 178 -2.43 8.13 -9.28
N PHE A 179 -3.40 8.67 -8.57
CA PHE A 179 -3.33 8.80 -7.12
C PHE A 179 -4.65 8.47 -6.43
N LEU A 180 -4.54 8.19 -5.13
CA LEU A 180 -5.65 8.00 -4.21
C LEU A 180 -5.49 9.00 -3.06
N ASP A 181 -6.57 9.71 -2.75
CA ASP A 181 -6.62 10.75 -1.71
C ASP A 181 -8.03 10.75 -1.12
N PRO A 182 -8.22 10.44 0.18
CA PRO A 182 -9.55 10.36 0.80
C PRO A 182 -10.39 11.62 0.68
N SER A 183 -9.74 12.79 0.54
CA SER A 183 -10.43 14.07 0.37
C SER A 183 -10.97 14.29 -1.04
N ILE A 184 -10.54 13.47 -2.02
CA ILE A 184 -10.90 13.58 -3.43
C ILE A 184 -11.64 12.31 -3.86
N ARG A 185 -12.87 12.47 -4.34
CA ARG A 185 -13.68 11.37 -4.91
C ARG A 185 -13.75 10.13 -3.99
N PHE A 186 -13.83 10.36 -2.69
CA PHE A 186 -13.87 9.32 -1.65
C PHE A 186 -12.69 8.34 -1.73
N GLY A 187 -11.51 8.83 -2.14
CA GLY A 187 -10.31 8.03 -2.16
C GLY A 187 -10.16 7.11 -3.36
N ARG A 188 -11.09 7.12 -4.33
CA ARG A 188 -10.99 6.34 -5.55
C ARG A 188 -9.80 6.80 -6.41
N PRO A 189 -9.20 5.91 -7.23
CA PRO A 189 -8.12 6.27 -8.13
C PRO A 189 -8.55 7.34 -9.13
N VAL A 190 -7.72 8.38 -9.24
CA VAL A 190 -7.95 9.53 -10.11
C VAL A 190 -6.67 9.96 -10.81
N VAL A 191 -6.82 10.65 -11.94
CA VAL A 191 -5.70 11.27 -12.66
C VAL A 191 -5.20 12.52 -11.92
N ALA A 192 -3.88 12.59 -11.72
CA ALA A 192 -3.14 13.68 -11.09
C ALA A 192 -3.37 15.02 -11.79
N GLY A 193 -3.65 16.05 -10.99
CA GLY A 193 -3.93 17.40 -11.46
C GLY A 193 -5.32 17.61 -12.08
N LYS A 194 -6.08 16.54 -12.37
CA LYS A 194 -7.41 16.61 -13.01
C LYS A 194 -8.53 16.09 -12.11
N GLY A 195 -8.25 15.15 -11.21
CA GLY A 195 -9.25 14.57 -10.30
C GLY A 195 -10.28 13.68 -11.01
N VAL A 196 -10.01 13.30 -12.26
CA VAL A 196 -10.88 12.49 -13.11
C VAL A 196 -10.75 11.03 -12.70
N PRO A 197 -11.85 10.32 -12.37
CA PRO A 197 -11.80 8.90 -12.03
C PRO A 197 -11.28 8.05 -13.18
N THR A 198 -10.37 7.12 -12.88
CA THR A 198 -9.83 6.19 -13.88
C THR A 198 -10.90 5.33 -14.53
N GLY A 199 -11.91 4.91 -13.76
CA GLY A 199 -13.06 4.15 -14.28
C GLY A 199 -13.85 4.92 -15.33
N ALA A 200 -14.03 6.24 -15.19
CA ALA A 200 -14.75 7.05 -16.17
C ALA A 200 -13.99 7.13 -17.51
N ILE A 201 -12.65 7.17 -17.46
CA ILE A 201 -11.80 7.12 -18.66
C ILE A 201 -11.97 5.77 -19.38
N VAL A 202 -11.96 4.67 -18.62
CA VAL A 202 -12.08 3.32 -19.19
C VAL A 202 -13.48 3.03 -19.71
N ASP A 203 -14.53 3.56 -19.08
CA ASP A 203 -15.90 3.43 -19.57
C ASP A 203 -16.05 4.04 -20.99
N LEU A 204 -15.50 5.24 -21.23
CA LEU A 204 -15.50 5.87 -22.56
C LEU A 204 -14.64 5.10 -23.56
N TYR A 205 -13.45 4.66 -23.15
CA TYR A 205 -12.57 3.87 -24.01
C TYR A 205 -13.24 2.55 -24.44
N ASN A 206 -13.90 1.85 -23.52
CA ASN A 206 -14.65 0.62 -23.80
C ASN A 206 -15.90 0.87 -24.65
N ALA A 207 -16.48 2.07 -24.59
CA ALA A 207 -17.58 2.50 -25.47
C ALA A 207 -17.11 2.82 -26.90
N GLY A 208 -15.80 2.89 -27.16
CA GLY A 208 -15.20 3.07 -28.48
C GLY A 208 -14.59 4.45 -28.74
N ASP A 209 -14.54 5.33 -27.73
CA ASP A 209 -13.91 6.63 -27.87
C ASP A 209 -12.38 6.52 -28.03
N THR A 210 -11.79 7.41 -28.84
CA THR A 210 -10.33 7.45 -29.01
C THR A 210 -9.64 8.09 -27.81
N ILE A 211 -8.37 7.74 -27.60
CA ILE A 211 -7.54 8.30 -26.52
C ILE A 211 -7.50 9.83 -26.60
N GLU A 212 -7.41 10.39 -27.82
CA GLU A 212 -7.36 11.82 -28.08
C GLU A 212 -8.69 12.51 -27.73
N ALA A 213 -9.82 11.88 -28.03
CA ALA A 213 -11.14 12.41 -27.69
C ALA A 213 -11.36 12.44 -26.17
N ILE A 214 -11.01 11.34 -25.48
CA ILE A 214 -11.10 11.24 -24.02
C ILE A 214 -10.16 12.25 -23.35
N ALA A 215 -8.95 12.40 -23.87
CA ALA A 215 -7.98 13.37 -23.38
C ALA A 215 -8.53 14.81 -23.49
N TYR A 216 -9.14 15.15 -24.62
CA TYR A 216 -9.77 16.44 -24.82
C TYR A 216 -10.95 16.67 -23.86
N GLU A 217 -11.87 15.70 -23.74
CA GLU A 217 -13.06 15.79 -22.90
C GLU A 217 -12.72 16.03 -21.42
N PHE A 218 -11.71 15.33 -20.91
CA PHE A 218 -11.31 15.42 -19.51
C PHE A 218 -10.16 16.39 -19.24
N ASP A 219 -9.76 17.20 -20.23
CA ASP A 219 -8.58 18.07 -20.16
C ASP A 219 -7.32 17.31 -19.69
N CYS A 220 -7.19 16.05 -20.08
CA CYS A 220 -6.04 15.20 -19.78
C CYS A 220 -5.03 15.19 -20.93
N THR A 221 -3.82 14.74 -20.68
CA THR A 221 -2.88 14.37 -21.75
C THR A 221 -3.17 12.94 -22.24
N PRO A 222 -2.84 12.60 -23.51
CA PRO A 222 -2.92 11.22 -23.99
C PRO A 222 -2.11 10.23 -23.16
N SER A 223 -1.02 10.67 -22.53
CA SER A 223 -0.22 9.84 -21.61
C SER A 223 -1.03 9.50 -20.35
N GLN A 224 -1.70 10.49 -19.75
CA GLN A 224 -2.54 10.27 -18.57
C GLN A 224 -3.71 9.32 -18.86
N VAL A 225 -4.34 9.45 -20.02
CA VAL A 225 -5.41 8.55 -20.45
C VAL A 225 -4.89 7.13 -20.63
N LYS A 226 -3.76 6.94 -21.31
CA LYS A 226 -3.12 5.62 -21.48
C LYS A 226 -2.80 4.96 -20.15
N GLU A 227 -2.30 5.74 -19.19
CA GLU A 227 -1.93 5.23 -17.88
C GLU A 227 -3.17 4.87 -17.04
N ALA A 228 -4.25 5.66 -17.12
CA ALA A 228 -5.53 5.31 -16.49
C ALA A 228 -6.10 4.00 -17.06
N ILE A 229 -6.05 3.83 -18.38
CA ILE A 229 -6.47 2.58 -19.05
C ILE A 229 -5.60 1.40 -18.61
N ARG A 230 -4.27 1.58 -18.56
CA ARG A 230 -3.35 0.55 -18.07
C ARG A 230 -3.68 0.16 -16.63
N PHE A 231 -3.83 1.14 -15.75
CA PHE A 231 -4.12 0.93 -14.34
C PHE A 231 -5.39 0.09 -14.15
N GLU A 232 -6.50 0.49 -14.79
CA GLU A 232 -7.78 -0.24 -14.74
C GLU A 232 -7.71 -1.64 -15.38
N SER A 233 -6.97 -1.78 -16.49
CA SER A 233 -6.75 -3.10 -17.11
C SER A 233 -6.03 -4.06 -16.16
N LEU A 234 -5.07 -3.54 -15.37
CA LEU A 234 -4.40 -4.30 -14.32
C LEU A 234 -5.35 -4.62 -13.14
N LEU A 235 -6.35 -3.77 -12.85
CA LEU A 235 -7.36 -4.07 -11.83
C LEU A 235 -8.27 -5.24 -12.23
N LEU A 236 -8.57 -5.39 -13.53
CA LEU A 236 -9.41 -6.48 -14.04
C LEU A 236 -8.68 -7.83 -14.08
N ALA A 237 -7.35 -7.82 -14.19
CA ALA A 237 -6.52 -9.02 -14.25
C ALA A 237 -6.12 -9.60 -12.87
N ALA A 238 -6.42 -8.89 -11.78
CA ALA A 238 -6.02 -9.20 -10.39
C ALA A 238 -7.15 -9.79 -9.54
#